data_AF-A0A955FXM0-F1
#
_entry.id   AF-A0A955FXM0-F1
#
_cell.length_a   1.000
_cell.length_b   1.000
_cell.length_c   1.000
_cell.angle_alpha   90.00
_cell.angle_beta   90.00
_cell.angle_gamma   90.00
#
_symmetry.space_group_name_H-M   'P 1'
#
loop_
_entity.id
_entity.type
_entity.pdbx_description
1 polymer ?
#
loop_
_entity_poly.entity_id
_entity_poly.type
_entity_poly.pdbx_seq_one_letter_code
_entity_poly.pdbx_strand_id
1 'polypeptide(L)'
;MNNLSQTTRTNLLLIAGFVTLGLIIFLVATMVQNTTNKSTTNKQTVVIDKTTGEEIVETEGKDVEQAGQNPDAPLLLGFSELLNYGVSVSDRDKVRQAITDYMLSRKDTKPGIKISFDKSTFKQTINPDFTTDYTFSIVIDDSERNTIHIHTDGISTSSVTISDKDGKELYKKD
;
A
#
# COMPACT_ATOMS: atom_id res chain seq x y z
N MET A 1 -35.86 -68.43 -18.44
CA MET A 1 -35.20 -67.28 -19.09
C MET A 1 -36.24 -66.16 -19.17
N ASN A 2 -36.20 -65.19 -18.26
CA ASN A 2 -37.20 -64.12 -18.22
C ASN A 2 -36.83 -63.05 -19.25
N ASN A 3 -37.55 -63.04 -20.37
CA ASN A 3 -37.48 -61.93 -21.31
C ASN A 3 -38.14 -60.71 -20.68
N LEU A 4 -37.33 -59.79 -20.14
CA LEU A 4 -37.81 -58.46 -19.76
C LEU A 4 -38.44 -57.78 -20.99
N SER A 5 -39.66 -57.28 -20.83
CA SER A 5 -40.38 -56.57 -21.90
C SER A 5 -39.59 -55.34 -22.34
N GLN A 6 -39.75 -54.90 -23.60
CA GLN A 6 -39.03 -53.74 -24.13
C GLN A 6 -39.16 -52.51 -23.23
N THR A 7 -40.34 -52.28 -22.63
CA THR A 7 -40.61 -51.17 -21.71
C THR A 7 -39.74 -51.23 -20.46
N THR A 8 -39.48 -52.43 -19.92
CA THR A 8 -38.61 -52.60 -18.74
C THR A 8 -37.14 -52.38 -19.10
N ARG A 9 -36.71 -52.74 -20.32
CA ARG A 9 -35.34 -52.46 -20.80
C ARG A 9 -35.10 -50.97 -21.03
N THR A 10 -36.09 -50.25 -21.57
CA THR A 10 -36.01 -48.80 -21.78
C THR A 10 -35.97 -48.02 -20.46
N ASN A 11 -36.79 -48.42 -19.47
CA ASN A 11 -36.76 -47.78 -18.14
C ASN A 11 -35.45 -48.07 -17.39
N LEU A 12 -34.87 -49.27 -17.55
CA LEU A 12 -33.58 -49.62 -16.94
C LEU A 12 -32.42 -48.82 -17.56
N LEU A 13 -32.44 -48.59 -18.88
CA LEU A 13 -31.46 -47.75 -19.58
C LEU A 13 -31.54 -46.28 -19.16
N LEU A 14 -32.75 -45.74 -18.96
CA LEU A 14 -32.95 -44.38 -18.47
C LEU A 14 -32.41 -44.22 -17.04
N ILE A 15 -32.70 -45.17 -16.14
CA ILE A 15 -32.21 -45.13 -14.76
C ILE A 15 -30.67 -45.23 -14.72
N ALA A 16 -30.07 -46.12 -15.52
CA ALA A 16 -28.61 -46.22 -15.63
C ALA A 16 -27.97 -44.93 -16.18
N GLY A 17 -28.63 -44.26 -17.13
CA GLY A 17 -28.24 -42.95 -17.63
C GLY A 17 -28.26 -41.85 -16.57
N PHE A 18 -29.29 -41.78 -15.73
CA PHE A 18 -29.37 -40.78 -14.66
C PHE A 18 -28.37 -41.03 -13.53
N VAL A 19 -28.13 -42.30 -13.16
CA VAL A 19 -27.13 -42.66 -12.14
C VAL A 19 -25.72 -42.34 -12.61
N THR A 20 -25.39 -42.60 -13.88
CA THR A 20 -24.07 -42.27 -14.45
C THR A 20 -23.86 -40.77 -14.58
N LEU A 21 -24.87 -40.01 -15.01
CA LEU A 21 -24.79 -38.54 -15.03
C LEU A 21 -24.58 -37.94 -13.64
N GLY A 22 -25.29 -38.47 -12.63
CA GLY A 22 -25.16 -38.04 -11.24
C GLY A 22 -23.77 -38.31 -10.66
N LEU A 23 -23.18 -39.48 -10.97
CA LEU A 23 -21.81 -39.82 -10.57
C LEU A 23 -20.75 -38.92 -11.23
N ILE A 24 -20.93 -38.58 -12.51
CA ILE A 24 -20.03 -37.65 -13.22
C ILE A 24 -20.12 -36.24 -12.61
N ILE A 25 -21.32 -35.74 -12.33
CA ILE A 25 -21.51 -34.43 -11.68
C ILE A 25 -20.88 -34.42 -10.28
N PHE A 26 -21.03 -35.51 -9.50
CA PHE A 26 -20.41 -35.64 -8.18
C PHE A 26 -18.88 -35.69 -8.24
N LEU A 27 -18.31 -36.39 -9.23
CA LEU A 27 -16.87 -36.44 -9.46
C LEU A 27 -16.30 -35.09 -9.90
N VAL A 28 -17.01 -34.35 -10.76
CA VAL A 28 -16.61 -32.99 -11.16
C VAL A 28 -16.71 -32.03 -9.97
N ALA A 29 -17.76 -32.10 -9.15
CA ALA A 29 -17.92 -31.25 -7.98
C ALA A 29 -16.82 -31.49 -6.92
N THR A 30 -16.44 -32.74 -6.68
CA THR A 30 -15.34 -33.09 -5.75
C THR A 30 -13.96 -32.70 -6.31
N MET A 31 -13.75 -32.78 -7.62
CA MET A 31 -12.52 -32.32 -8.27
C MET A 31 -12.39 -30.78 -8.26
N VAL A 32 -13.50 -30.05 -8.44
CA VAL A 32 -13.52 -28.58 -8.28
C VAL A 32 -13.27 -28.19 -6.81
N GLN A 33 -13.87 -28.87 -5.84
CA GLN A 33 -13.60 -28.60 -4.42
C GLN A 33 -12.14 -28.88 -4.02
N ASN A 34 -11.51 -29.92 -4.56
CA ASN A 34 -10.09 -30.20 -4.31
C ASN A 34 -9.11 -29.27 -5.05
N THR A 35 -9.55 -28.60 -6.12
CA THR A 35 -8.72 -27.61 -6.83
C THR A 35 -8.95 -26.17 -6.34
N THR A 36 -10.03 -25.93 -5.59
CA THR A 36 -10.38 -24.59 -5.06
C THR A 36 -9.97 -24.38 -3.60
N ASN A 37 -9.33 -25.36 -2.97
CA ASN A 37 -8.81 -25.23 -1.60
C ASN A 37 -7.31 -24.94 -1.59
N LYS A 38 -6.95 -23.79 -2.17
CA LYS A 38 -5.79 -22.99 -1.78
C LYS A 38 -5.90 -21.54 -2.29
N SER A 39 -7.12 -21.00 -2.30
CA SER A 39 -7.23 -19.54 -2.16
C SER A 39 -7.02 -19.24 -0.69
N THR A 40 -5.75 -19.06 -0.30
CA THR A 40 -5.43 -18.29 0.90
C THR A 40 -6.00 -16.89 0.62
N THR A 41 -7.27 -16.71 0.93
CA THR A 41 -7.90 -15.39 0.88
C THR A 41 -7.29 -14.67 2.06
N ASN A 42 -6.08 -14.13 1.87
CA ASN A 42 -5.43 -13.31 2.87
C ASN A 42 -6.43 -12.21 3.20
N LYS A 43 -6.80 -12.13 4.48
CA LYS A 43 -7.81 -11.17 4.92
C LYS A 43 -7.26 -9.78 4.63
N GLN A 44 -7.96 -9.03 3.80
CA GLN A 44 -7.66 -7.62 3.59
C GLN A 44 -8.33 -6.83 4.71
N THR A 45 -7.56 -6.00 5.39
CA THR A 45 -8.03 -5.08 6.42
C THR A 45 -7.77 -3.67 5.95
N VAL A 46 -8.83 -2.85 5.95
CA VAL A 46 -8.70 -1.41 5.74
C VAL A 46 -8.36 -0.77 7.08
N VAL A 47 -7.20 -0.13 7.15
CA VAL A 47 -6.71 0.61 8.31
C VAL A 47 -6.65 2.09 7.94
N ILE A 48 -7.09 2.97 8.84
CA ILE A 48 -7.02 4.41 8.63
C ILE A 48 -5.73 4.91 9.25
N ASP A 49 -4.92 5.64 8.47
CA ASP A 49 -3.74 6.32 9.00
C ASP A 49 -4.15 7.38 10.03
N LYS A 50 -3.60 7.30 11.24
CA LYS A 50 -3.99 8.20 12.33
C LYS A 50 -3.52 9.65 12.12
N THR A 51 -2.52 9.85 11.27
CA THR A 51 -1.89 11.17 11.06
C THR A 51 -2.55 11.89 9.89
N THR A 52 -2.75 11.22 8.76
CA THR A 52 -3.33 11.81 7.53
C THR A 52 -4.84 11.60 7.44
N GLY A 53 -5.36 10.51 8.01
CA GLY A 53 -6.73 10.05 7.81
C GLY A 53 -6.94 9.25 6.51
N GLU A 54 -5.87 8.91 5.79
CA GLU A 54 -5.94 8.14 4.54
C GLU A 54 -6.20 6.65 4.83
N GLU A 55 -7.00 6.00 3.96
CA GLU A 55 -7.25 4.56 4.03
C GLU A 55 -6.07 3.78 3.43
N ILE A 56 -5.61 2.77 4.17
CA ILE A 56 -4.55 1.84 3.78
C ILE A 56 -5.16 0.45 3.73
N VAL A 57 -4.99 -0.24 2.61
CA VAL A 57 -5.39 -1.65 2.48
C VAL A 57 -4.20 -2.52 2.86
N GLU A 58 -4.27 -3.13 4.03
CA GLU A 58 -3.30 -4.13 4.48
C GLU A 58 -3.80 -5.52 4.11
N THR A 59 -2.88 -6.40 3.69
CA THR A 59 -3.19 -7.81 3.42
C THR A 59 -2.47 -8.67 4.46
N GLU A 60 -3.21 -9.50 5.21
CA GLU A 60 -2.60 -10.33 6.27
C GLU A 60 -1.38 -11.12 5.76
N GLY A 61 -0.27 -10.98 6.48
CA GLY A 61 1.00 -11.66 6.19
C GLY A 61 1.77 -11.12 4.99
N LYS A 62 1.40 -9.95 4.46
CA LYS A 62 2.14 -9.24 3.40
C LYS A 62 2.35 -7.78 3.77
N ASP A 63 3.49 -7.23 3.38
CA ASP A 63 3.73 -5.79 3.43
C ASP A 63 2.69 -5.05 2.56
N VAL A 64 2.44 -3.78 2.86
CA VAL A 64 1.43 -2.98 2.14
C VAL A 64 1.74 -3.01 0.64
N GLU A 65 0.74 -3.35 -0.17
CA GLU A 65 0.92 -3.58 -1.61
C GLU A 65 1.26 -2.25 -2.31
N GLN A 66 2.54 -2.06 -2.66
CA GLN A 66 2.99 -0.93 -3.48
C GLN A 66 2.96 -1.33 -4.96
N ALA A 67 1.78 -1.37 -5.57
CA ALA A 67 1.63 -1.69 -6.98
C ALA A 67 2.46 -0.73 -7.86
N GLY A 68 3.52 -1.26 -8.50
CA GLY A 68 4.36 -0.53 -9.46
C GLY A 68 5.48 0.33 -8.88
N GLN A 69 5.78 0.25 -7.58
CA GLN A 69 6.92 0.95 -6.95
C GLN A 69 7.96 -0.03 -6.41
N ASN A 70 9.18 0.46 -6.14
CA ASN A 70 10.24 -0.32 -5.53
C ASN A 70 9.71 -0.93 -4.21
N PRO A 71 9.69 -2.27 -4.03
CA PRO A 71 9.14 -2.90 -2.83
C PRO A 71 9.83 -2.43 -1.54
N ASP A 72 11.07 -1.95 -1.63
CA ASP A 72 11.84 -1.43 -0.49
C ASP A 72 11.53 0.04 -0.16
N ALA A 73 10.76 0.75 -1.00
CA ALA A 73 10.43 2.15 -0.77
C ALA A 73 9.39 2.30 0.37
N PRO A 74 9.45 3.41 1.14
CA PRO A 74 8.44 3.71 2.13
C PRO A 74 7.10 4.06 1.47
N LEU A 75 6.00 3.74 2.15
CA LEU A 75 4.68 4.20 1.79
C LEU A 75 4.50 5.66 2.26
N LEU A 76 4.49 6.60 1.32
CA LEU A 76 4.38 8.02 1.60
C LEU A 76 2.90 8.48 1.55
N LEU A 77 2.37 8.92 2.70
CA LEU A 77 0.97 9.30 2.89
C LEU A 77 0.82 10.80 3.14
N GLY A 78 -0.24 11.40 2.59
CA GLY A 78 -0.59 12.82 2.81
C GLY A 78 0.29 13.85 2.08
N PHE A 79 1.35 13.45 1.39
CA PHE A 79 2.27 14.41 0.71
C PHE A 79 1.62 15.15 -0.47
N SER A 80 0.47 14.71 -0.97
CA SER A 80 -0.35 15.46 -1.94
C SER A 80 -0.85 16.79 -1.36
N GLU A 81 -1.09 16.85 -0.05
CA GLU A 81 -1.58 18.04 0.66
C GLU A 81 -0.57 19.19 0.62
N LEU A 82 0.73 18.92 0.43
CA LEU A 82 1.74 19.98 0.30
C LEU A 82 1.39 20.97 -0.83
N LEU A 83 0.72 20.51 -1.89
CA LEU A 83 0.25 21.37 -2.98
C LEU A 83 -0.81 22.38 -2.50
N ASN A 84 -1.65 22.00 -1.52
CA ASN A 84 -2.66 22.87 -0.93
C ASN A 84 -2.02 24.00 -0.09
N TYR A 85 -0.76 23.82 0.32
CA TYR A 85 0.04 24.80 1.04
C TYR A 85 1.00 25.61 0.14
N GLY A 86 0.85 25.50 -1.18
CA GLY A 86 1.64 26.28 -2.14
C GLY A 86 3.04 25.71 -2.42
N VAL A 87 3.36 24.52 -1.92
CA VAL A 87 4.58 23.80 -2.32
C VAL A 87 4.41 23.33 -3.77
N SER A 88 5.41 23.59 -4.62
CA SER A 88 5.33 23.19 -6.02
C SER A 88 5.36 21.67 -6.19
N VAL A 89 4.88 21.17 -7.34
CA VAL A 89 4.95 19.74 -7.68
C VAL A 89 6.38 19.23 -7.65
N SER A 90 7.33 20.00 -8.19
CA SER A 90 8.75 19.64 -8.20
C SER A 90 9.33 19.56 -6.78
N ASP A 91 8.97 20.50 -5.90
CA ASP A 91 9.47 20.50 -4.52
C ASP A 91 8.87 19.34 -3.72
N ARG A 92 7.58 19.07 -3.89
CA ARG A 92 6.92 17.89 -3.34
C ARG A 92 7.62 16.60 -3.77
N ASP A 93 7.95 16.48 -5.05
CA ASP A 93 8.60 15.27 -5.57
C ASP A 93 10.04 15.13 -5.07
N LYS A 94 10.78 16.24 -4.94
CA LYS A 94 12.10 16.26 -4.29
C LYS A 94 12.04 15.83 -2.82
N VAL A 95 11.03 16.30 -2.07
CA VAL A 95 10.79 15.89 -0.68
C VAL A 95 10.52 14.40 -0.60
N ARG A 96 9.60 13.90 -1.43
CA ARG A 96 9.27 12.47 -1.47
C ARG A 96 10.51 11.64 -1.77
N GLN A 97 11.34 12.08 -2.72
CA GLN A 97 12.59 11.42 -3.04
C GLN A 97 13.60 11.47 -1.88
N ALA A 98 13.79 12.63 -1.23
CA ALA A 98 14.69 12.78 -0.09
C ALA A 98 14.30 11.86 1.08
N ILE A 99 13.00 11.73 1.36
CA ILE A 99 12.48 10.82 2.39
C ILE A 99 12.74 9.38 1.98
N THR A 100 12.45 8.99 0.73
CA THR A 100 12.75 7.65 0.24
C THR A 100 14.23 7.32 0.36
N ASP A 101 15.12 8.21 -0.09
CA ASP A 101 16.57 8.01 -0.03
C ASP A 101 17.06 7.89 1.43
N TYR A 102 16.55 8.74 2.33
CA TYR A 102 16.84 8.65 3.76
C TYR A 102 16.42 7.31 4.35
N MET A 103 15.22 6.84 4.05
CA MET A 103 14.73 5.55 4.56
C MET A 103 15.50 4.37 3.99
N LEU A 104 15.88 4.40 2.71
CA LEU A 104 16.71 3.37 2.10
C LEU A 104 18.15 3.39 2.64
N SER A 105 18.63 4.53 3.15
CA SER A 105 19.95 4.62 3.79
C SER A 105 19.99 4.02 5.21
N ARG A 106 18.82 3.88 5.85
CA ARG A 106 18.68 3.30 7.19
C ARG A 106 18.76 1.77 7.11
N LYS A 107 19.61 1.18 7.94
CA LYS A 107 19.82 -0.28 7.99
C LYS A 107 18.67 -1.05 8.62
N ASP A 108 17.81 -0.37 9.37
CA ASP A 108 16.69 -0.91 10.14
C ASP A 108 15.34 -0.76 9.44
N THR A 109 15.31 -0.18 8.23
CA THR A 109 14.08 0.04 7.48
C THR A 109 13.51 -1.27 6.97
N LYS A 110 12.22 -1.49 7.24
CA LYS A 110 11.45 -2.60 6.67
C LYS A 110 10.78 -2.16 5.37
N PRO A 111 10.64 -3.06 4.37
CA PRO A 111 9.81 -2.82 3.19
C PRO A 111 8.42 -2.29 3.56
N GLY A 112 7.90 -1.36 2.78
CA GLY A 112 6.55 -0.83 2.97
C GLY A 112 6.33 -0.01 4.25
N ILE A 113 7.39 0.43 4.94
CA ILE A 113 7.26 1.27 6.13
C ILE A 113 6.44 2.53 5.82
N LYS A 114 5.48 2.83 6.70
CA LYS A 114 4.58 3.96 6.53
C LYS A 114 5.23 5.26 6.98
N ILE A 115 5.10 6.30 6.16
CA ILE A 115 5.53 7.65 6.49
C ILE A 115 4.42 8.63 6.18
N SER A 116 3.94 9.26 7.24
CA SER A 116 2.78 10.13 7.18
C SER A 116 3.19 11.59 7.33
N PHE A 117 2.72 12.44 6.42
CA PHE A 117 2.84 13.90 6.55
C PHE A 117 1.90 14.43 7.64
N ASP A 118 2.44 15.09 8.66
CA ASP A 118 1.63 15.75 9.70
C ASP A 118 1.31 17.19 9.32
N LYS A 119 0.20 17.38 8.61
CA LYS A 119 -0.29 18.68 8.15
C LYS A 119 -0.48 19.72 9.26
N SER A 120 -0.72 19.29 10.50
CA SER A 120 -0.94 20.21 11.63
C SER A 120 0.33 20.99 12.01
N THR A 121 1.49 20.47 11.61
CA THR A 121 2.80 21.05 11.93
C THR A 121 3.39 21.92 10.82
N PHE A 122 2.68 22.04 9.70
CA PHE A 122 3.16 22.79 8.54
C PHE A 122 3.32 24.28 8.86
N LYS A 123 4.47 24.81 8.47
CA LYS A 123 4.82 26.23 8.56
C LYS A 123 5.53 26.66 7.28
N GLN A 124 5.24 27.88 6.85
CA GLN A 124 5.91 28.54 5.75
C GLN A 124 6.48 29.86 6.25
N THR A 125 7.73 30.14 5.88
CA THR A 125 8.40 31.42 6.12
C THR A 125 8.88 31.97 4.79
N ILE A 126 8.44 33.18 4.44
CA ILE A 126 8.96 33.92 3.27
C ILE A 126 10.05 34.85 3.79
N ASN A 127 11.28 34.65 3.33
CA ASN A 127 12.43 35.39 3.78
C ASN A 127 12.60 36.72 3.03
N PRO A 128 13.32 37.71 3.59
CA PRO A 128 13.54 39.01 2.95
C PRO A 128 14.31 38.97 1.62
N ASP A 129 15.04 37.89 1.38
CA ASP A 129 15.83 37.64 0.16
C ASP A 129 15.06 36.87 -0.93
N PHE A 130 13.73 36.79 -0.78
CA PHE A 130 12.81 36.03 -1.65
C PHE A 130 13.01 34.51 -1.63
N THR A 131 13.81 33.98 -0.70
CA THR A 131 13.82 32.55 -0.41
C THR A 131 12.57 32.16 0.40
N THR A 132 12.18 30.89 0.32
CA THR A 132 11.05 30.37 1.12
C THR A 132 11.46 29.12 1.86
N ASP A 133 11.16 29.09 3.15
CA ASP A 133 11.34 27.92 3.99
C ASP A 133 10.00 27.26 4.29
N TYR A 134 9.95 25.94 4.13
CA TYR A 134 8.83 25.11 4.57
C TYR A 134 9.29 24.16 5.66
N THR A 135 8.57 24.11 6.78
CA THR A 135 8.86 23.18 7.88
C THR A 135 7.62 22.39 8.22
N PHE A 136 7.77 21.07 8.38
CA PHE A 136 6.70 20.20 8.87
C PHE A 136 7.28 18.91 9.46
N SER A 137 6.47 18.17 10.20
CA SER A 137 6.82 16.86 10.72
C SER A 137 6.34 15.74 9.80
N ILE A 138 7.10 14.65 9.81
CA ILE A 138 6.68 13.34 9.33
C ILE A 138 6.61 12.37 10.51
N VAL A 139 5.71 11.40 10.43
CA VAL A 139 5.58 10.30 11.39
C VAL A 139 5.92 9.00 10.68
N ILE A 140 6.96 8.32 11.14
CA ILE A 140 7.44 7.03 10.64
C ILE A 140 6.85 5.94 11.54
N ASP A 141 6.10 5.03 10.94
CA ASP A 141 5.48 3.86 11.59
C ASP A 141 4.73 4.23 12.90
N ASP A 142 3.91 5.29 12.85
CA ASP A 142 3.09 5.81 13.96
C ASP A 142 3.84 6.18 15.26
N SER A 143 5.17 6.22 15.26
CA SER A 143 5.95 6.31 16.50
C SER A 143 7.12 7.30 16.44
N GLU A 144 7.94 7.24 15.40
CA GLU A 144 9.10 8.12 15.25
C GLU A 144 8.68 9.41 14.53
N ARG A 145 8.99 10.56 15.12
CA ARG A 145 8.65 11.87 14.56
C ARG A 145 9.92 12.62 14.18
N ASN A 146 10.04 12.93 12.89
CA ASN A 146 11.15 13.70 12.34
C ASN A 146 10.63 14.99 11.72
N THR A 147 11.48 16.01 11.69
CA THR A 147 11.17 17.31 11.09
C THR A 147 11.81 17.39 9.71
N ILE A 148 11.01 17.79 8.73
CA ILE A 148 11.43 18.14 7.38
C ILE A 148 11.54 19.65 7.28
N HIS A 149 12.68 20.12 6.79
CA HIS A 149 12.91 21.50 6.42
C HIS A 149 13.27 21.57 4.93
N ILE A 150 12.53 22.39 4.17
CA ILE A 150 12.76 22.63 2.74
C ILE A 150 13.16 24.09 2.61
N HIS A 151 14.31 24.33 1.99
CA HIS A 151 14.75 25.67 1.60
C HIS A 151 14.63 25.84 0.09
N THR A 152 14.00 26.90 -0.37
CA THR A 152 13.88 27.23 -1.80
C THR A 152 14.45 28.61 -2.11
N ASP A 153 15.10 28.74 -3.27
CA ASP A 153 15.64 30.00 -3.80
C ASP A 153 14.59 30.87 -4.53
N GLY A 154 13.31 30.59 -4.29
CA GLY A 154 12.17 31.22 -4.99
C GLY A 154 11.86 30.61 -6.36
N ILE A 155 12.75 29.80 -6.94
CA ILE A 155 12.54 29.12 -8.23
C ILE A 155 12.48 27.60 -8.05
N SER A 156 13.32 27.06 -7.17
CA SER A 156 13.43 25.63 -6.94
C SER A 156 13.84 25.31 -5.52
N THR A 157 13.53 24.11 -5.04
CA THR A 157 14.16 23.58 -3.82
C THR A 157 15.67 23.56 -3.97
N SER A 158 16.35 24.24 -3.05
CA SER A 158 17.80 24.25 -2.90
C SER A 158 18.29 23.22 -1.89
N SER A 159 17.46 22.87 -0.89
CA SER A 159 17.75 21.72 -0.02
C SER A 159 16.53 21.17 0.70
N VAL A 160 16.58 19.88 1.03
CA VAL A 160 15.67 19.18 1.94
C VAL A 160 16.50 18.58 3.07
N THR A 161 16.18 18.96 4.31
CA THR A 161 16.85 18.46 5.52
C THR A 161 15.85 17.67 6.37
N ILE A 162 16.28 16.52 6.87
CA ILE A 162 15.52 15.67 7.80
C ILE A 162 16.26 15.69 9.13
N SER A 163 15.58 16.09 10.19
CA SER A 163 16.12 16.16 11.55
C SER A 163 15.30 15.35 12.52
N ASP A 164 15.93 14.87 13.59
CA ASP A 164 15.21 14.24 14.70
C ASP A 164 14.38 15.24 15.51
N LYS A 165 13.67 14.73 16.52
CA LYS A 165 12.85 15.54 17.45
C LYS A 165 13.64 16.60 18.24
N ASP A 166 14.96 16.43 18.38
CA ASP A 166 15.85 17.31 19.13
C ASP A 166 16.54 18.33 18.19
N GLY A 167 16.22 18.30 16.90
CA GLY A 167 16.77 19.20 15.89
C GLY A 167 18.13 18.76 15.34
N LYS A 168 18.58 17.54 15.64
CA LYS A 168 19.81 17.01 15.07
C LYS A 168 19.56 16.57 13.64
N GLU A 169 20.37 17.05 12.71
CA GLU A 169 20.35 16.63 11.31
C GLU A 169 20.64 15.12 11.18
N LEU A 170 19.74 14.41 10.51
CA LEU A 170 19.86 13.00 10.19
C LEU A 170 20.23 12.79 8.72
N TYR A 171 19.75 13.68 7.85
CA TYR A 171 19.95 13.61 6.41
C TYR A 171 19.77 14.97 5.75
N LYS A 172 20.52 15.22 4.69
CA LYS A 172 20.39 16.41 3.86
C LYS A 172 20.54 16.04 2.39
N LYS A 173 19.67 16.62 1.55
CA LYS A 173 19.74 16.54 0.09
C LYS A 173 19.70 17.95 -0.48
N ASP A 174 20.65 18.27 -1.34
CA ASP A 174 20.72 19.53 -2.09
C ASP A 174 20.03 19.38 -3.47
#